data_AF-A0A957Y0S0-F1
#
_entry.id   AF-A0A957Y0S0-F1
#
_cell.length_a   1.000
_cell.length_b   1.000
_cell.length_c   1.000
_cell.angle_alpha   90.00
_cell.angle_beta   90.00
_cell.angle_gamma   90.00
#
_symmetry.space_group_name_H-M   'P 1'
#
loop_
_entity.id
_entity.type
_entity.pdbx_description
1 polymer ?
#
loop_
_entity_poly.entity_id
_entity_poly.type
_entity_poly.pdbx_seq_one_letter_code
_entity_poly.pdbx_strand_id
1 'polypeptide(L)'
;MNCPRCGHSNRVDARFCQVCGQSLSPVSPRQPACMNCQKPMRSGVKFCPHCGARQLGGASPDYLPPQLPPAPWPQPVPASPPDPAQVSGTRPRSGKPTRGYVLRHGALIAVLILGLAAALTAALVTGGYSSATILPPPVVSPPAVPAPTPMPTADYRESVVEIGYDRTGRFGLKTRRGDPATVSDDNKLLTFDFAGATSNTRVWIDGDTPIYGGSTFLGFGLSNLAEGPNETNGRVTSAWEKDGIRVEQTLSYVQGSTTQRVDTMQIKYVISNNSSRSHQVGLRIMLDTLIGDNDGVPFVVPGREGITSRAIDLRGGDIPDFIQALERPNLADPGVIVNLTLRGGDATSPDRLVISAWCDENAEWDYYRGLGGDGHPLDRCGQAGQTPDSAVAIYFDPQSLAPGEQRTIITYYGLGGISSTESGNTGLSLTFNRSVQQDDTFWVTALVLQPQAGQRVQLTLPPGLGFAPGNAAEQPVLGGDDFTQVSWLVEAKEPLRDGLLTATLLPDGLTETQSINVSAKGLVR
;
A
#
# COMPACT_ATOMS: atom_id res chain seq x y z
N MET A 1 -45.26 1.90 30.73
CA MET A 1 -44.48 2.29 29.53
C MET A 1 -44.88 3.69 29.10
N ASN A 2 -43.93 4.53 28.69
CA ASN A 2 -44.22 5.90 28.27
C ASN A 2 -44.67 5.93 26.82
N CYS A 3 -45.70 6.72 26.51
CA CYS A 3 -46.14 6.89 25.14
C CYS A 3 -45.05 7.62 24.35
N PRO A 4 -44.57 7.07 23.21
CA PRO A 4 -43.52 7.70 22.43
C PRO A 4 -43.96 9.03 21.78
N ARG A 5 -45.27 9.28 21.71
CA ARG A 5 -45.82 10.49 21.08
C ARG A 5 -46.03 11.65 22.06
N CYS A 6 -46.54 11.39 23.26
CA CYS A 6 -46.88 12.45 24.22
C CYS A 6 -46.19 12.32 25.58
N GLY A 7 -45.33 11.32 25.76
CA GLY A 7 -44.59 11.10 27.01
C GLY A 7 -45.42 10.55 28.18
N HIS A 8 -46.75 10.50 28.06
CA HIS A 8 -47.64 10.04 29.13
C HIS A 8 -47.34 8.60 29.55
N SER A 9 -47.29 8.35 30.86
CA SER A 9 -47.07 7.00 31.39
C SER A 9 -48.36 6.19 31.30
N ASN A 10 -48.29 5.04 30.64
CA ASN A 10 -49.39 4.09 30.48
C ASN A 10 -49.04 2.77 31.20
N ARG A 11 -50.08 1.98 31.54
CA ARG A 11 -49.89 0.62 32.04
C ARG A 11 -49.08 -0.22 31.05
N VAL A 12 -48.33 -1.18 31.57
CA VAL A 12 -47.35 -1.95 30.78
C VAL A 12 -48.01 -2.83 29.70
N ASP A 13 -49.29 -3.14 29.87
CA ASP A 13 -50.13 -3.93 28.96
C ASP A 13 -51.06 -3.08 28.07
N ALA A 14 -50.99 -1.75 28.16
CA ALA A 14 -51.84 -0.85 27.39
C ALA A 14 -51.52 -0.93 25.89
N ARG A 15 -52.51 -1.26 25.05
CA ARG A 15 -52.35 -1.31 23.58
C ARG A 15 -52.41 0.05 22.89
N PHE A 16 -53.00 1.05 23.55
CA PHE A 16 -53.10 2.42 23.06
C PHE A 16 -52.87 3.39 24.23
N CYS A 17 -52.32 4.58 23.94
CA CYS A 17 -52.15 5.62 24.92
C CYS A 17 -53.51 6.20 25.33
N GLN A 18 -53.79 6.20 26.63
CA GLN A 18 -55.07 6.67 27.19
C GLN A 18 -55.32 8.19 27.03
N VAL A 19 -54.27 8.97 26.70
CA VAL A 19 -54.36 10.42 26.52
C VAL A 19 -54.45 10.81 25.05
N CYS A 20 -53.56 10.28 24.20
CA CYS A 20 -53.47 10.70 22.79
C CYS A 20 -53.92 9.64 21.78
N GLY A 21 -54.33 8.45 22.21
CA GLY A 21 -54.82 7.37 21.35
C GLY A 21 -53.74 6.63 20.53
N GLN A 22 -52.47 6.99 20.66
CA GLN A 22 -51.36 6.36 19.91
C GLN A 22 -51.24 4.86 20.24
N SER A 23 -51.16 3.99 19.23
CA SER A 23 -50.92 2.56 19.45
C SER A 23 -49.54 2.30 20.05
N LEU A 24 -49.51 1.41 21.04
CA LEU A 24 -48.34 1.04 21.84
C LEU A 24 -47.91 -0.42 21.59
N SER A 25 -48.60 -1.16 20.72
CA SER A 25 -48.23 -2.53 20.34
C SER A 25 -47.21 -2.53 19.19
N PRO A 26 -46.20 -3.44 19.20
CA PRO A 26 -45.30 -3.62 18.08
C PRO A 26 -46.04 -4.24 16.88
N VAL A 27 -45.88 -3.65 15.70
CA VAL A 27 -46.53 -4.07 14.45
C VAL A 27 -45.87 -5.33 13.91
N SER A 28 -46.62 -6.42 13.66
CA SER A 28 -46.10 -7.60 12.94
C SER A 28 -45.87 -7.28 11.45
N PRO A 29 -44.77 -7.72 10.83
CA PRO A 29 -44.51 -7.44 9.41
C PRO A 29 -45.49 -8.17 8.47
N ARG A 30 -45.92 -7.49 7.39
CA ARG A 30 -46.63 -8.11 6.25
C ARG A 30 -45.77 -9.23 5.64
N GLN A 31 -46.40 -10.34 5.24
CA GLN A 31 -45.70 -11.40 4.50
C GLN A 31 -45.15 -10.86 3.17
N PRO A 32 -43.88 -11.16 2.83
CA PRO A 32 -43.26 -10.67 1.60
C PRO A 32 -43.85 -11.34 0.35
N ALA A 33 -43.93 -10.60 -0.75
CA ALA A 33 -44.37 -11.09 -2.05
C ALA A 33 -43.20 -11.14 -3.05
N CYS A 34 -43.30 -12.00 -4.06
CA CYS A 34 -42.27 -12.11 -5.09
C CYS A 34 -42.12 -10.81 -5.89
N MET A 35 -40.89 -10.31 -6.03
CA MET A 35 -40.63 -9.08 -6.81
C MET A 35 -40.93 -9.22 -8.31
N ASN A 36 -40.97 -10.44 -8.83
CA ASN A 36 -41.24 -10.70 -10.25
C ASN A 36 -42.73 -10.99 -10.53
N CYS A 37 -43.36 -11.90 -9.76
CA CYS A 37 -44.74 -12.33 -10.03
C CYS A 37 -45.77 -11.90 -8.98
N GLN A 38 -45.35 -11.16 -7.94
CA GLN A 38 -46.17 -10.57 -6.88
C GLN A 38 -47.02 -11.55 -6.04
N LYS A 39 -46.84 -12.86 -6.21
CA LYS A 39 -47.47 -13.85 -5.34
C LYS A 39 -46.83 -13.85 -3.94
N PRO A 40 -47.62 -14.01 -2.86
CA PRO A 40 -47.12 -14.04 -1.50
C PRO A 40 -46.18 -15.23 -1.27
N MET A 41 -45.15 -15.04 -0.47
CA MET A 41 -44.12 -16.03 -0.17
C MET A 41 -43.71 -15.99 1.30
N ARG A 42 -43.04 -17.04 1.75
CA ARG A 42 -42.41 -17.08 3.08
C ARG A 42 -41.14 -16.22 3.07
N SER A 43 -40.86 -15.56 4.20
CA SER A 43 -39.64 -14.74 4.34
C SER A 43 -38.37 -15.61 4.30
N GLY A 44 -37.29 -15.09 3.72
CA GLY A 44 -35.96 -15.75 3.67
C GLY A 44 -35.74 -16.76 2.54
N VAL A 45 -36.70 -16.96 1.62
CA VAL A 45 -36.52 -17.87 0.47
C VAL A 45 -35.69 -17.21 -0.64
N LYS A 46 -34.63 -17.92 -1.11
CA LYS A 46 -33.71 -17.40 -2.14
C LYS A 46 -34.32 -17.39 -3.56
N PHE A 47 -35.36 -18.19 -3.80
CA PHE A 47 -36.04 -18.32 -5.10
C PHE A 47 -37.56 -18.41 -4.92
N CYS A 48 -38.31 -17.82 -5.86
CA CYS A 48 -39.76 -17.85 -5.85
C CYS A 48 -40.30 -19.24 -6.26
N PRO A 49 -41.14 -19.91 -5.44
CA PRO A 49 -41.67 -21.23 -5.78
C PRO A 49 -42.73 -21.20 -6.89
N HIS A 50 -43.20 -20.01 -7.28
CA HIS A 50 -44.21 -19.86 -8.34
C HIS A 50 -43.63 -19.54 -9.70
N CYS A 51 -42.53 -18.77 -9.78
CA CYS A 51 -41.96 -18.33 -11.06
C CYS A 51 -40.44 -18.56 -11.19
N GLY A 52 -39.78 -19.13 -10.17
CA GLY A 52 -38.35 -19.46 -10.20
C GLY A 52 -37.38 -18.28 -10.04
N ALA A 53 -37.86 -17.03 -10.04
CA ALA A 53 -37.01 -15.85 -9.94
C ALA A 53 -36.25 -15.80 -8.60
N ARG A 54 -34.94 -15.49 -8.65
CA ARG A 54 -34.11 -15.27 -7.45
C ARG A 54 -34.56 -14.01 -6.73
N GLN A 55 -34.68 -14.06 -5.40
CA GLN A 55 -35.10 -12.92 -4.58
C GLN A 55 -33.87 -12.32 -3.89
N LEU A 56 -33.68 -11.01 -4.04
CA LEU A 56 -32.66 -10.25 -3.31
C LEU A 56 -33.15 -10.07 -1.86
N GLY A 57 -32.67 -10.91 -0.94
CA GLY A 57 -33.09 -10.84 0.47
C GLY A 57 -32.98 -12.12 1.30
N GLY A 58 -31.98 -12.98 1.02
CA GLY A 58 -31.68 -14.15 1.86
C GLY A 58 -30.69 -13.88 2.99
N ALA A 59 -30.61 -12.64 3.49
CA ALA A 59 -29.73 -12.20 4.58
C ALA A 59 -30.53 -11.32 5.57
N SER A 60 -30.12 -11.39 6.84
CA SER A 60 -30.78 -10.88 8.07
C SER A 60 -31.31 -9.44 8.02
N PRO A 61 -32.31 -9.07 8.85
CA PRO A 61 -33.16 -7.88 8.66
C PRO A 61 -32.63 -6.55 9.22
N ASP A 62 -31.31 -6.36 9.35
CA ASP A 62 -30.75 -5.08 9.83
C ASP A 62 -29.94 -4.37 8.73
N TYR A 63 -30.61 -3.90 7.68
CA TYR A 63 -30.09 -2.81 6.85
C TYR A 63 -31.19 -2.14 6.01
N LEU A 64 -31.40 -0.84 6.19
CA LEU A 64 -32.16 0.02 5.27
C LEU A 64 -31.14 0.87 4.49
N PRO A 65 -31.04 0.75 3.16
CA PRO A 65 -30.23 1.69 2.39
C PRO A 65 -30.93 3.06 2.30
N PRO A 66 -30.17 4.17 2.26
CA PRO A 66 -30.72 5.52 2.22
C PRO A 66 -31.42 5.84 0.89
N GLN A 67 -32.48 6.66 0.97
CA GLN A 67 -33.21 7.18 -0.19
C GLN A 67 -32.36 8.24 -0.92
N LEU A 68 -32.22 8.08 -2.24
CA LEU A 68 -31.61 9.09 -3.12
C LEU A 68 -32.48 10.37 -3.16
N PRO A 69 -31.86 11.57 -3.16
CA PRO A 69 -32.58 12.82 -3.34
C PRO A 69 -33.12 12.94 -4.79
N PRO A 70 -34.18 13.75 -5.01
CA PRO A 70 -34.77 13.92 -6.33
C PRO A 70 -33.81 14.64 -7.28
N ALA A 71 -33.75 14.16 -8.53
CA ALA A 71 -32.88 14.68 -9.57
C ALA A 71 -33.20 16.15 -9.92
N PRO A 72 -32.19 16.99 -10.19
CA PRO A 72 -32.41 18.35 -10.67
C PRO A 72 -32.86 18.38 -12.14
N TRP A 73 -33.63 19.42 -12.47
CA TRP A 73 -34.24 19.65 -13.79
C TRP A 73 -33.22 19.69 -14.94
N PRO A 74 -33.58 19.18 -16.15
CA PRO A 74 -32.65 19.09 -17.27
C PRO A 74 -32.25 20.46 -17.79
N GLN A 75 -30.95 20.72 -17.88
CA GLN A 75 -30.39 21.87 -18.59
C GLN A 75 -30.36 21.60 -20.11
N PRO A 76 -30.52 22.63 -20.97
CA PRO A 76 -30.45 22.46 -22.42
C PRO A 76 -29.05 22.07 -22.88
N VAL A 77 -28.95 21.01 -23.68
CA VAL A 77 -27.71 20.51 -24.28
C VAL A 77 -27.29 21.41 -25.44
N PRO A 78 -26.03 21.86 -25.56
CA PRO A 78 -25.55 22.51 -26.77
C PRO A 78 -25.45 21.49 -27.93
N ALA A 79 -25.83 21.90 -29.13
CA ALA A 79 -25.81 21.06 -30.33
C ALA A 79 -24.40 20.53 -30.63
N SER A 80 -24.32 19.21 -30.90
CA SER A 80 -23.09 18.53 -31.31
C SER A 80 -22.55 19.09 -32.63
N PRO A 81 -21.21 19.19 -32.79
CA PRO A 81 -20.61 19.54 -34.08
C PRO A 81 -20.76 18.40 -35.10
N PRO A 82 -20.78 18.71 -36.41
CA PRO A 82 -20.99 17.71 -37.45
C PRO A 82 -19.76 16.82 -37.68
N ASP A 83 -20.03 15.56 -38.01
CA ASP A 83 -19.07 14.53 -38.40
C ASP A 83 -18.19 14.96 -39.60
N PRO A 84 -16.85 14.82 -39.53
CA PRO A 84 -16.01 14.88 -40.71
C PRO A 84 -16.14 13.59 -41.53
N ALA A 85 -16.46 13.79 -42.80
CA ALA A 85 -16.67 12.81 -43.84
C ALA A 85 -15.66 11.65 -43.89
N GLN A 86 -16.22 10.48 -44.20
CA GLN A 86 -15.58 9.29 -44.75
C GLN A 86 -14.55 9.64 -45.84
N VAL A 87 -13.28 9.29 -45.62
CA VAL A 87 -12.30 9.11 -46.71
C VAL A 87 -12.00 7.63 -46.83
N SER A 88 -12.42 7.11 -47.98
CA SER A 88 -12.17 5.77 -48.49
C SER A 88 -10.70 5.63 -48.89
N GLY A 89 -10.06 4.52 -48.54
CA GLY A 89 -8.65 4.29 -48.91
C GLY A 89 -8.10 2.93 -48.53
N THR A 90 -8.48 1.91 -49.30
CA THR A 90 -7.70 0.71 -49.68
C THR A 90 -6.88 -0.08 -48.63
N ARG A 91 -7.36 -1.31 -48.41
CA ARG A 91 -6.77 -2.45 -47.70
C ARG A 91 -5.50 -3.01 -48.39
N PRO A 92 -4.41 -3.34 -47.68
CA PRO A 92 -3.38 -4.23 -48.23
C PRO A 92 -3.70 -5.70 -47.92
N ARG A 93 -3.61 -6.52 -48.98
CA ARG A 93 -3.77 -7.98 -48.98
C ARG A 93 -2.56 -8.68 -48.34
N SER A 94 -2.86 -9.80 -47.70
CA SER A 94 -1.95 -10.88 -47.33
C SER A 94 -1.17 -11.46 -48.52
N GLY A 95 0.14 -11.68 -48.35
CA GLY A 95 0.95 -12.52 -49.22
C GLY A 95 2.00 -13.28 -48.41
N LYS A 96 2.01 -14.62 -48.53
CA LYS A 96 3.09 -15.51 -48.05
C LYS A 96 4.17 -15.68 -49.16
N PRO A 97 5.20 -16.54 -49.01
CA PRO A 97 6.61 -16.15 -48.95
C PRO A 97 7.37 -16.49 -50.24
N THR A 98 8.39 -15.70 -50.61
CA THR A 98 9.27 -16.05 -51.73
C THR A 98 10.68 -16.37 -51.26
N ARG A 99 11.03 -17.63 -51.51
CA ARG A 99 12.33 -18.26 -51.42
C ARG A 99 13.15 -17.80 -52.63
N GLY A 100 14.33 -17.23 -52.41
CA GLY A 100 15.31 -17.02 -53.48
C GLY A 100 16.14 -15.75 -53.36
N TYR A 101 17.13 -15.73 -52.45
CA TYR A 101 18.27 -14.82 -52.53
C TYR A 101 19.48 -15.41 -51.78
N VAL A 102 19.91 -16.60 -52.19
CA VAL A 102 21.25 -17.13 -51.88
C VAL A 102 21.95 -17.29 -53.22
N LEU A 103 22.84 -16.36 -53.56
CA LEU A 103 24.00 -16.50 -54.47
C LEU A 103 24.46 -15.10 -54.88
N ARG A 104 25.12 -14.36 -53.97
CA ARG A 104 26.06 -13.28 -54.33
C ARG A 104 26.97 -12.75 -53.22
N HIS A 105 26.91 -13.24 -51.98
CA HIS A 105 27.79 -12.75 -50.90
C HIS A 105 28.65 -13.81 -50.18
N GLY A 106 28.69 -15.06 -50.67
CA GLY A 106 29.49 -16.14 -50.06
C GLY A 106 31.01 -16.04 -50.30
N ALA A 107 31.47 -15.33 -51.33
CA ALA A 107 32.89 -15.27 -51.68
C ALA A 107 33.70 -14.24 -50.86
N LEU A 108 33.05 -13.21 -50.31
CA LEU A 108 33.72 -12.16 -49.52
C LEU A 108 33.94 -12.56 -48.04
N ILE A 109 33.13 -13.49 -47.52
CA ILE A 109 33.24 -13.96 -46.13
C ILE A 109 34.36 -15.00 -45.98
N ALA A 110 34.61 -15.84 -46.99
CA ALA A 110 35.67 -16.85 -46.96
C ALA A 110 37.10 -16.24 -46.99
N VAL A 111 37.30 -15.13 -47.71
CA VAL A 111 38.60 -14.43 -47.80
C VAL A 111 38.93 -13.71 -46.49
N LEU A 112 37.93 -13.22 -45.76
CA LEU A 112 38.09 -12.56 -44.46
C LEU A 112 38.43 -13.55 -43.33
N ILE A 113 37.86 -14.76 -43.37
CA ILE A 113 38.12 -15.82 -42.38
C ILE A 113 39.52 -16.44 -42.58
N LEU A 114 39.99 -16.59 -43.82
CA LEU A 114 41.35 -17.08 -44.11
C LEU A 114 42.45 -16.05 -43.81
N GLY A 115 42.16 -14.74 -43.94
CA GLY A 115 43.09 -13.67 -43.57
C GLY A 115 43.33 -13.55 -42.07
N LEU A 116 42.31 -13.80 -41.24
CA LEU A 116 42.40 -13.77 -39.78
C LEU A 116 43.13 -15.01 -39.19
N ALA A 117 43.06 -16.16 -39.85
CA ALA A 117 43.78 -17.36 -39.44
C ALA A 117 45.31 -17.25 -39.68
N ALA A 118 45.73 -16.52 -40.72
CA ALA A 118 47.16 -16.30 -41.01
C ALA A 118 47.82 -15.23 -40.11
N ALA A 119 47.04 -14.28 -39.58
CA ALA A 119 47.54 -13.30 -38.60
C ALA A 119 47.71 -13.89 -37.19
N LEU A 120 46.98 -14.97 -36.87
CA LEU A 120 47.06 -15.63 -35.56
C LEU A 120 48.25 -16.61 -35.45
N THR A 121 48.78 -17.11 -36.57
CA THR A 121 49.94 -18.02 -36.58
C THR A 121 51.28 -17.29 -36.54
N ALA A 122 51.33 -16.00 -36.90
CA ALA A 122 52.54 -15.18 -36.81
C ALA A 122 52.81 -14.62 -35.40
N ALA A 123 51.82 -14.62 -34.50
CA ALA A 123 51.97 -14.15 -33.11
C ALA A 123 52.44 -15.25 -32.13
N LEU A 124 52.53 -16.52 -32.57
CA LEU A 124 52.81 -17.67 -31.69
C LEU A 124 54.27 -18.19 -31.77
N VAL A 125 55.17 -17.53 -32.51
CA VAL A 125 56.57 -18.00 -32.67
C VAL A 125 57.62 -17.09 -32.00
N THR A 126 57.25 -15.92 -31.47
CA THR A 126 58.21 -15.07 -30.74
C THR A 126 57.57 -14.49 -29.47
N GLY A 127 57.71 -15.19 -28.35
CA GLY A 127 57.27 -14.67 -27.06
C GLY A 127 57.32 -15.72 -25.96
N GLY A 128 58.52 -16.12 -25.55
CA GLY A 128 58.69 -16.86 -24.30
C GLY A 128 58.31 -15.96 -23.12
N TYR A 129 57.15 -16.20 -22.53
CA TYR A 129 56.78 -15.67 -21.23
C TYR A 129 56.46 -16.85 -20.31
N SER A 130 57.29 -17.03 -19.29
CA SER A 130 57.02 -17.93 -18.17
C SER A 130 55.72 -17.52 -17.50
N SER A 131 54.69 -18.35 -17.60
CA SER A 131 53.49 -18.22 -16.78
C SER A 131 53.79 -18.73 -15.38
N ALA A 132 54.17 -17.83 -14.48
CA ALA A 132 54.01 -18.06 -13.06
C ALA A 132 52.50 -18.03 -12.75
N THR A 133 52.00 -19.06 -12.07
CA THR A 133 50.63 -19.14 -11.58
C THR A 133 50.44 -18.07 -10.49
N ILE A 134 50.04 -16.87 -10.88
CA ILE A 134 49.62 -15.83 -9.93
C ILE A 134 48.18 -16.16 -9.53
N LEU A 135 48.02 -16.70 -8.32
CA LEU A 135 46.70 -16.76 -7.69
C LEU A 135 46.15 -15.33 -7.60
N PRO A 136 44.89 -15.07 -7.99
CA PRO A 136 44.31 -13.75 -7.77
C PRO A 136 44.36 -13.45 -6.27
N PRO A 137 44.70 -12.20 -5.87
CA PRO A 137 44.70 -11.83 -4.47
C PRO A 137 43.32 -12.11 -3.85
N PRO A 138 43.24 -12.54 -2.59
CA PRO A 138 41.96 -12.69 -1.91
C PRO A 138 41.19 -11.38 -2.00
N VAL A 139 39.94 -11.46 -2.47
CA VAL A 139 39.01 -10.33 -2.47
C VAL A 139 38.78 -9.99 -1.00
N VAL A 140 39.45 -8.93 -0.53
CA VAL A 140 39.17 -8.34 0.77
C VAL A 140 37.84 -7.62 0.62
N SER A 141 36.77 -8.21 1.19
CA SER A 141 35.48 -7.54 1.28
C SER A 141 35.68 -6.18 1.94
N PRO A 142 35.12 -5.09 1.38
CA PRO A 142 35.15 -3.80 2.07
C PRO A 142 34.54 -3.97 3.47
N PRO A 143 35.08 -3.28 4.50
CA PRO A 143 34.52 -3.33 5.84
C PRO A 143 33.04 -2.94 5.76
N ALA A 144 32.20 -3.72 6.45
CA ALA A 144 30.77 -3.48 6.49
C ALA A 144 30.51 -2.01 6.87
N VAL A 145 29.76 -1.31 6.02
CA VAL A 145 29.10 -0.06 6.43
C VAL A 145 28.39 -0.37 7.74
N PRO A 146 28.51 0.47 8.79
CA PRO A 146 27.80 0.25 10.04
C PRO A 146 26.34 -0.03 9.72
N ALA A 147 25.85 -1.21 10.12
CA ALA A 147 24.48 -1.59 9.84
C ALA A 147 23.56 -0.52 10.44
N PRO A 148 22.55 -0.03 9.70
CA PRO A 148 21.54 0.81 10.30
C PRO A 148 20.94 0.09 11.51
N THR A 149 20.63 0.83 12.56
CA THR A 149 20.13 0.24 13.80
C THR A 149 18.76 -0.39 13.53
N PRO A 150 18.60 -1.71 13.70
CA PRO A 150 17.31 -2.34 13.50
C PRO A 150 16.27 -1.75 14.43
N MET A 151 15.02 -1.65 13.98
CA MET A 151 13.91 -1.46 14.93
C MET A 151 14.02 -2.56 16.01
N PRO A 152 13.88 -2.23 17.30
CA PRO A 152 14.11 -3.19 18.38
C PRO A 152 13.27 -4.44 18.15
N THR A 153 13.88 -5.63 18.24
CA THR A 153 13.13 -6.88 18.32
C THR A 153 12.26 -6.83 19.56
N ALA A 154 10.96 -6.70 19.36
CA ALA A 154 9.98 -6.68 20.43
C ALA A 154 9.68 -8.10 20.91
N ASP A 155 9.10 -8.23 22.11
CA ASP A 155 8.46 -9.49 22.49
C ASP A 155 7.25 -9.69 21.56
N TYR A 156 7.37 -10.63 20.62
CA TYR A 156 6.31 -10.94 19.66
C TYR A 156 4.99 -11.34 20.32
N ARG A 157 5.01 -11.74 21.60
CA ARG A 157 3.81 -12.05 22.38
C ARG A 157 3.00 -10.81 22.75
N GLU A 158 3.61 -9.63 22.73
CA GLU A 158 2.94 -8.35 22.90
C GLU A 158 2.30 -7.86 21.59
N SER A 159 2.51 -8.59 20.48
CA SER A 159 1.96 -8.19 19.18
C SER A 159 0.44 -8.08 19.22
N VAL A 160 -0.05 -6.91 18.81
CA VAL A 160 -1.48 -6.67 18.59
C VAL A 160 -1.92 -6.97 17.16
N VAL A 161 -0.97 -7.28 16.27
CA VAL A 161 -1.25 -7.74 14.90
C VAL A 161 -0.92 -9.22 14.72
N GLU A 162 -1.45 -9.82 13.66
CA GLU A 162 -1.17 -11.20 13.25
C GLU A 162 -0.75 -11.22 11.79
N ILE A 163 0.40 -11.86 11.52
CA ILE A 163 0.91 -12.10 10.17
C ILE A 163 0.27 -13.39 9.65
N GLY A 164 -0.46 -13.29 8.55
CA GLY A 164 -0.91 -14.46 7.81
C GLY A 164 0.01 -14.72 6.63
N TYR A 165 0.17 -15.98 6.26
CA TYR A 165 1.02 -16.38 5.14
C TYR A 165 0.51 -17.67 4.50
N ASP A 166 0.83 -17.88 3.22
CA ASP A 166 0.49 -19.09 2.49
C ASP A 166 1.74 -19.91 2.11
N ARG A 167 1.52 -21.06 1.47
CA ARG A 167 2.61 -21.96 1.04
C ARG A 167 3.55 -21.37 -0.02
N THR A 168 3.21 -20.25 -0.64
CA THR A 168 4.06 -19.54 -1.61
C THR A 168 4.91 -18.46 -0.96
N GLY A 169 4.78 -18.23 0.35
CA GLY A 169 5.47 -17.14 1.03
C GLY A 169 4.85 -15.76 0.73
N ARG A 170 3.64 -15.73 0.16
CA ARG A 170 2.78 -14.54 0.23
C ARG A 170 2.35 -14.33 1.67
N PHE A 171 2.04 -13.08 1.99
CA PHE A 171 1.71 -12.67 3.33
C PHE A 171 0.67 -11.56 3.33
N GLY A 172 -0.08 -11.50 4.43
CA GLY A 172 -1.01 -10.44 4.74
C GLY A 172 -0.93 -10.09 6.23
N LEU A 173 -1.75 -9.16 6.64
CA LEU A 173 -1.76 -8.66 8.01
C LEU A 173 -3.20 -8.37 8.46
N LYS A 174 -3.47 -8.62 9.75
CA LYS A 174 -4.71 -8.20 10.40
C LYS A 174 -4.44 -7.79 11.84
N THR A 175 -5.35 -7.04 12.45
CA THR A 175 -5.33 -6.82 13.89
C THR A 175 -5.81 -8.07 14.64
N ARG A 176 -5.18 -8.38 15.77
CA ARG A 176 -5.76 -9.18 16.86
C ARG A 176 -6.55 -8.27 17.79
N ARG A 177 -5.93 -7.12 18.07
CA ARG A 177 -6.48 -5.94 18.71
C ARG A 177 -5.98 -4.73 17.94
N GLY A 178 -6.74 -3.66 17.82
CA GLY A 178 -6.20 -2.44 17.24
C GLY A 178 -5.75 -1.43 18.29
N ASP A 179 -5.94 -0.15 18.02
CA ASP A 179 -5.64 0.93 18.96
C ASP A 179 -6.53 0.77 20.21
N PRO A 180 -5.97 0.68 21.43
CA PRO A 180 -6.77 0.59 22.65
C PRO A 180 -7.78 1.74 22.84
N ALA A 181 -7.59 2.88 22.18
CA ALA A 181 -8.53 3.98 22.17
C ALA A 181 -9.68 3.82 21.15
N THR A 182 -9.54 2.91 20.18
CA THR A 182 -10.47 2.71 19.06
C THR A 182 -11.07 1.31 19.13
N VAL A 183 -12.26 1.14 19.70
CA VAL A 183 -12.86 -0.21 19.84
C VAL A 183 -13.31 -0.84 18.52
N SER A 184 -13.33 -0.08 17.42
CA SER A 184 -13.89 -0.49 16.13
C SER A 184 -12.90 -1.20 15.20
N ASP A 185 -11.62 -1.29 15.60
CA ASP A 185 -10.50 -1.73 14.76
C ASP A 185 -9.93 -3.12 15.16
N ASP A 186 -10.56 -3.81 16.11
CA ASP A 186 -10.25 -5.18 16.50
C ASP A 186 -10.63 -6.21 15.42
N ASN A 187 -9.77 -7.20 15.19
CA ASN A 187 -9.98 -8.32 14.24
C ASN A 187 -10.25 -7.87 12.79
N LYS A 188 -9.60 -6.79 12.37
CA LYS A 188 -9.74 -6.17 11.06
C LYS A 188 -8.55 -6.47 10.16
N LEU A 189 -8.83 -6.64 8.87
CA LEU A 189 -7.81 -6.85 7.86
C LEU A 189 -7.04 -5.55 7.58
N LEU A 190 -5.74 -5.68 7.34
CA LEU A 190 -4.87 -4.62 6.85
C LEU A 190 -4.42 -4.89 5.40
N THR A 191 -4.66 -6.09 4.89
CA THR A 191 -4.51 -6.47 3.48
C THR A 191 -5.76 -7.25 3.06
N PHE A 192 -6.16 -7.19 1.79
CA PHE A 192 -7.39 -7.83 1.31
C PHE A 192 -7.51 -9.30 1.70
N ASP A 193 -6.44 -10.07 1.45
CA ASP A 193 -6.35 -11.44 1.91
C ASP A 193 -5.39 -11.55 3.11
N PHE A 194 -5.83 -12.24 4.17
CA PHE A 194 -5.02 -12.42 5.38
C PHE A 194 -3.72 -13.19 5.11
N ALA A 195 -3.73 -14.14 4.18
CA ALA A 195 -2.54 -14.90 3.79
C ALA A 195 -1.80 -14.29 2.58
N GLY A 196 -2.25 -13.13 2.10
CA GLY A 196 -1.63 -12.39 1.00
C GLY A 196 -1.94 -12.93 -0.40
N ALA A 197 -2.98 -13.74 -0.58
CA ALA A 197 -3.31 -14.35 -1.86
C ALA A 197 -3.45 -13.34 -3.02
N THR A 198 -3.87 -12.10 -2.74
CA THR A 198 -4.04 -11.01 -3.71
C THR A 198 -2.84 -10.06 -3.83
N SER A 199 -1.84 -10.23 -2.97
CA SER A 199 -0.57 -9.49 -2.99
C SER A 199 0.52 -10.34 -3.66
N ASN A 200 1.60 -9.71 -4.14
CA ASN A 200 2.75 -10.48 -4.63
C ASN A 200 4.08 -9.73 -4.52
N THR A 201 5.14 -10.52 -4.45
CA THR A 201 6.52 -10.05 -4.56
C THR A 201 7.10 -10.53 -5.89
N ARG A 202 7.69 -9.63 -6.66
CA ARG A 202 8.41 -9.93 -7.91
C ARG A 202 9.90 -9.73 -7.68
N VAL A 203 10.71 -10.63 -8.22
CA VAL A 203 12.17 -10.54 -8.20
C VAL A 203 12.62 -10.23 -9.62
N TRP A 204 13.39 -9.16 -9.81
CA TRP A 204 14.03 -8.90 -11.11
C TRP A 204 15.34 -9.68 -11.19
N ILE A 205 15.58 -10.43 -12.26
CA ILE A 205 16.84 -11.14 -12.53
C ILE A 205 17.17 -10.96 -14.02
N ASP A 206 18.17 -10.15 -14.34
CA ASP A 206 18.67 -9.94 -15.72
C ASP A 206 17.59 -9.58 -16.76
N GLY A 207 16.48 -8.95 -16.35
CA GLY A 207 15.38 -8.55 -17.22
C GLY A 207 14.11 -9.41 -17.09
N ASP A 208 14.23 -10.59 -16.49
CA ASP A 208 13.07 -11.42 -16.12
C ASP A 208 12.52 -10.98 -14.77
N THR A 209 11.21 -11.14 -14.57
CA THR A 209 10.53 -10.75 -13.33
C THR A 209 9.67 -11.87 -12.72
N PRO A 210 10.25 -13.02 -12.33
CA PRO A 210 9.50 -14.10 -11.67
C PRO A 210 8.80 -13.65 -10.37
N ILE A 211 7.70 -14.31 -10.03
CA ILE A 211 7.03 -14.15 -8.74
C ILE A 211 7.80 -14.97 -7.70
N TYR A 212 8.15 -14.33 -6.57
CA TYR A 212 8.74 -14.99 -5.41
C TYR A 212 7.79 -16.09 -4.91
N GLY A 213 8.31 -17.32 -4.79
CA GLY A 213 7.60 -18.44 -4.17
C GLY A 213 6.36 -18.97 -4.89
N GLY A 214 5.94 -18.34 -5.99
CA GLY A 214 4.99 -18.89 -6.96
C GLY A 214 3.79 -18.00 -7.27
N SER A 215 3.09 -18.34 -8.35
CA SER A 215 1.85 -17.67 -8.76
C SER A 215 0.65 -18.18 -7.98
N THR A 216 -0.40 -17.37 -7.88
CA THR A 216 -1.72 -17.81 -7.40
C THR A 216 -2.61 -18.19 -8.59
N PHE A 217 -3.36 -19.28 -8.48
CA PHE A 217 -4.35 -19.69 -9.47
C PHE A 217 -5.68 -20.03 -8.80
N LEU A 218 -6.75 -19.28 -9.14
CA LEU A 218 -8.07 -19.39 -8.51
C LEU A 218 -8.03 -19.24 -6.97
N GLY A 219 -7.18 -18.35 -6.46
CA GLY A 219 -6.97 -18.17 -5.02
C GLY A 219 -6.11 -19.25 -4.34
N PHE A 220 -5.63 -20.25 -5.09
CA PHE A 220 -4.70 -21.26 -4.59
C PHE A 220 -3.27 -20.92 -5.05
N GLY A 221 -2.39 -20.60 -4.10
CA GLY A 221 -0.96 -20.42 -4.39
C GLY A 221 -0.35 -21.71 -4.95
N LEU A 222 0.46 -21.65 -6.01
CA LEU A 222 1.22 -22.75 -6.61
C LEU A 222 2.70 -22.61 -6.26
N SER A 223 3.10 -23.20 -5.14
CA SER A 223 4.41 -22.94 -4.54
C SER A 223 5.59 -23.52 -5.32
N ASN A 224 6.65 -22.73 -5.41
CA ASN A 224 7.99 -23.14 -5.86
C ASN A 224 9.10 -22.67 -4.88
N LEU A 225 8.76 -22.48 -3.60
CA LEU A 225 9.76 -22.20 -2.57
C LEU A 225 10.77 -23.35 -2.45
N ALA A 226 12.04 -22.99 -2.22
CA ALA A 226 13.09 -23.94 -1.89
C ALA A 226 12.96 -24.39 -0.43
N GLU A 227 12.59 -23.46 0.46
CA GLU A 227 12.43 -23.70 1.90
C GLU A 227 11.25 -22.91 2.48
N GLY A 228 10.55 -23.49 3.46
CA GLY A 228 9.46 -22.83 4.17
C GLY A 228 8.19 -22.63 3.33
N PRO A 229 7.25 -21.79 3.81
CA PRO A 229 7.38 -20.92 4.97
C PRO A 229 7.27 -21.68 6.29
N ASN A 230 8.13 -21.35 7.24
CA ASN A 230 8.13 -21.90 8.60
C ASN A 230 8.08 -20.77 9.62
N GLU A 231 7.20 -20.90 10.62
CA GLU A 231 7.15 -19.98 11.76
C GLU A 231 7.96 -20.54 12.94
N THR A 232 8.84 -19.72 13.50
CA THR A 232 9.58 -20.05 14.72
C THR A 232 9.82 -18.77 15.53
N ASN A 233 9.43 -18.77 16.81
CA ASN A 233 9.61 -17.64 17.73
C ASN A 233 9.07 -16.30 17.18
N GLY A 234 7.87 -16.31 16.60
CA GLY A 234 7.22 -15.10 16.06
C GLY A 234 7.88 -14.56 14.79
N ARG A 235 8.66 -15.39 14.09
CA ARG A 235 9.23 -15.06 12.77
C ARG A 235 8.81 -16.08 11.75
N VAL A 236 8.33 -15.62 10.60
CA VAL A 236 8.04 -16.46 9.44
C VAL A 236 9.20 -16.35 8.47
N THR A 237 9.77 -17.50 8.09
CA THR A 237 10.92 -17.55 7.19
C THR A 237 10.65 -18.44 5.99
N SER A 238 11.04 -18.00 4.81
CA SER A 238 11.00 -18.78 3.58
C SER A 238 12.18 -18.45 2.67
N ALA A 239 12.52 -19.34 1.76
CA ALA A 239 13.52 -19.09 0.75
C ALA A 239 13.06 -19.56 -0.64
N TRP A 240 13.40 -18.78 -1.64
CA TRP A 240 13.15 -19.05 -3.04
C TRP A 240 14.47 -18.97 -3.82
N GLU A 241 14.63 -19.79 -4.86
CA GLU A 241 15.84 -19.80 -5.65
C GLU A 241 15.53 -19.97 -7.14
N LYS A 242 16.21 -19.18 -7.97
CA LYS A 242 16.16 -19.30 -9.43
C LYS A 242 17.44 -18.74 -10.04
N ASP A 243 17.99 -19.43 -11.04
CA ASP A 243 19.15 -18.98 -11.83
C ASP A 243 20.39 -18.63 -10.96
N GLY A 244 20.57 -19.32 -9.83
CA GLY A 244 21.66 -19.07 -8.87
C GLY A 244 21.45 -17.84 -7.97
N ILE A 245 20.29 -17.18 -8.05
CA ILE A 245 19.88 -16.13 -7.13
C ILE A 245 18.98 -16.74 -6.06
N ARG A 246 19.39 -16.63 -4.80
CA ARG A 246 18.63 -17.05 -3.63
C ARG A 246 18.03 -15.82 -2.95
N VAL A 247 16.73 -15.85 -2.69
CA VAL A 247 15.99 -14.81 -1.99
C VAL A 247 15.40 -15.41 -0.72
N GLU A 248 15.80 -14.88 0.43
CA GLU A 248 15.33 -15.30 1.75
C GLU A 248 14.41 -14.23 2.33
N GLN A 249 13.16 -14.58 2.60
CA GLN A 249 12.18 -13.71 3.24
C GLN A 249 12.13 -13.99 4.74
N THR A 250 12.11 -12.92 5.55
CA THR A 250 11.80 -12.97 6.97
C THR A 250 10.73 -11.95 7.30
N LEU A 251 9.63 -12.41 7.90
CA LEU A 251 8.58 -11.56 8.45
C LEU A 251 8.70 -11.59 9.98
N SER A 252 8.68 -10.43 10.64
CA SER A 252 8.85 -10.32 12.09
C SER A 252 7.97 -9.22 12.69
N TYR A 253 7.50 -9.42 13.92
CA TYR A 253 6.80 -8.38 14.68
C TYR A 253 7.80 -7.39 15.27
N VAL A 254 7.55 -6.10 15.06
CA VAL A 254 8.37 -4.98 15.57
C VAL A 254 7.48 -3.87 16.09
N GLN A 255 8.09 -2.88 16.77
CA GLN A 255 7.38 -1.68 17.14
C GLN A 255 7.06 -0.81 15.91
N GLY A 256 5.86 -0.21 15.85
CA GLY A 256 5.48 0.74 14.83
C GLY A 256 6.13 2.11 15.02
N SER A 257 6.51 2.74 13.93
CA SER A 257 7.18 4.04 13.92
C SER A 257 6.29 5.17 14.47
N THR A 258 4.97 5.10 14.25
CA THR A 258 4.01 6.15 14.64
C THR A 258 3.31 5.87 15.97
N THR A 259 3.07 4.59 16.29
CA THR A 259 2.34 4.15 17.49
C THR A 259 3.27 3.81 18.66
N GLN A 260 4.52 3.44 18.38
CA GLN A 260 5.50 2.91 19.35
C GLN A 260 5.03 1.63 20.08
N ARG A 261 4.07 0.89 19.49
CA ARG A 261 3.56 -0.40 20.00
C ARG A 261 4.01 -1.53 19.10
N VAL A 262 3.99 -2.78 19.58
CA VAL A 262 4.30 -3.98 18.78
C VAL A 262 3.12 -4.30 17.85
N ASP A 263 3.03 -3.58 16.74
CA ASP A 263 1.87 -3.60 15.84
C ASP A 263 2.23 -3.54 14.36
N THR A 264 3.50 -3.78 14.07
CA THR A 264 4.07 -3.60 12.74
C THR A 264 4.84 -4.84 12.32
N MET A 265 4.68 -5.24 11.07
CA MET A 265 5.45 -6.31 10.45
C MET A 265 6.67 -5.71 9.74
N GLN A 266 7.86 -6.15 10.15
CA GLN A 266 9.07 -6.01 9.34
C GLN A 266 9.01 -7.04 8.20
N ILE A 267 9.19 -6.57 6.98
CA ILE A 267 9.31 -7.39 5.77
C ILE A 267 10.76 -7.28 5.30
N LYS A 268 11.54 -8.32 5.55
CA LYS A 268 12.96 -8.38 5.19
C LYS A 268 13.18 -9.39 4.08
N TYR A 269 13.95 -9.00 3.07
CA TYR A 269 14.52 -9.88 2.05
C TYR A 269 16.04 -9.81 2.08
N VAL A 270 16.69 -10.96 2.06
CA VAL A 270 18.13 -11.08 1.80
C VAL A 270 18.29 -11.78 0.46
N ILE A 271 18.89 -11.09 -0.50
CA ILE A 271 19.08 -11.59 -1.85
C ILE A 271 20.56 -11.89 -2.04
N SER A 272 20.91 -13.13 -2.35
CA SER A 272 22.27 -13.62 -2.52
C SER A 272 22.51 -14.11 -3.93
N ASN A 273 23.67 -13.77 -4.50
CA ASN A 273 24.12 -14.34 -5.76
C ASN A 273 25.05 -15.54 -5.51
N ASN A 274 24.50 -16.75 -5.65
CA ASN A 274 25.23 -18.01 -5.50
C ASN A 274 25.78 -18.53 -6.85
N SER A 275 25.64 -17.75 -7.92
CA SER A 275 26.17 -18.10 -9.24
C SER A 275 27.65 -17.70 -9.39
N SER A 276 28.25 -18.04 -10.53
CA SER A 276 29.62 -17.65 -10.90
C SER A 276 29.71 -16.34 -11.70
N ARG A 277 28.60 -15.66 -11.98
CA ARG A 277 28.55 -14.41 -12.77
C ARG A 277 27.81 -13.32 -12.01
N SER A 278 28.07 -12.06 -12.36
CA SER A 278 27.26 -10.95 -11.85
C SER A 278 25.87 -10.95 -12.48
N HIS A 279 24.87 -10.55 -11.68
CA HIS A 279 23.47 -10.45 -12.09
C HIS A 279 22.89 -9.08 -11.71
N GLN A 280 21.97 -8.56 -12.53
CA GLN A 280 21.15 -7.42 -12.16
C GLN A 280 19.95 -7.91 -11.36
N VAL A 281 19.86 -7.55 -10.07
CA VAL A 281 18.84 -8.07 -9.17
C VAL A 281 18.09 -6.94 -8.44
N GLY A 282 16.77 -7.01 -8.51
CA GLY A 282 15.85 -6.04 -7.91
C GLY A 282 14.62 -6.72 -7.30
N LEU A 283 13.79 -5.95 -6.61
CA LEU A 283 12.60 -6.46 -5.91
C LEU A 283 11.44 -5.48 -6.05
N ARG A 284 10.22 -5.99 -6.23
CA ARG A 284 8.99 -5.22 -6.07
C ARG A 284 8.05 -5.94 -5.13
N ILE A 285 7.52 -5.22 -4.14
CA ILE A 285 6.47 -5.70 -3.22
C ILE A 285 5.18 -4.97 -3.60
N MET A 286 4.12 -5.69 -3.93
CA MET A 286 2.78 -5.14 -4.12
C MET A 286 1.87 -5.62 -3.00
N LEU A 287 1.21 -4.68 -2.33
CA LEU A 287 0.22 -4.93 -1.30
C LEU A 287 -1.15 -4.48 -1.80
N ASP A 288 -2.09 -5.41 -1.78
CA ASP A 288 -3.50 -5.16 -2.02
C ASP A 288 -4.15 -4.61 -0.75
N THR A 289 -4.57 -3.34 -0.82
CA THR A 289 -4.91 -2.54 0.37
C THR A 289 -6.40 -2.56 0.63
N LEU A 290 -6.81 -3.51 1.48
CA LEU A 290 -8.08 -3.46 2.18
C LEU A 290 -7.80 -3.15 3.65
N ILE A 291 -8.25 -1.98 4.10
CA ILE A 291 -8.05 -1.52 5.47
C ILE A 291 -9.39 -1.55 6.19
N GLY A 292 -9.52 -2.42 7.17
CA GLY A 292 -10.79 -2.68 7.83
C GLY A 292 -11.80 -3.30 6.88
N ASP A 293 -12.78 -2.49 6.45
CA ASP A 293 -13.78 -2.86 5.45
C ASP A 293 -13.70 -1.97 4.19
N ASN A 294 -12.65 -1.16 4.05
CA ASN A 294 -12.45 -0.22 2.94
C ASN A 294 -11.40 -0.75 1.96
N ASP A 295 -11.84 -1.06 0.75
CA ASP A 295 -11.04 -1.70 -0.31
C ASP A 295 -10.40 -0.69 -1.28
N GLY A 296 -10.80 0.57 -1.24
CA GLY A 296 -10.24 1.64 -2.05
C GLY A 296 -9.88 2.84 -1.20
N VAL A 297 -9.02 2.60 -0.22
CA VAL A 297 -8.65 3.60 0.77
C VAL A 297 -7.93 4.78 0.11
N PRO A 298 -8.23 6.01 0.54
CA PRO A 298 -7.42 7.15 0.18
C PRO A 298 -6.18 7.25 1.08
N PHE A 299 -5.11 7.88 0.58
CA PHE A 299 -3.81 7.89 1.25
C PHE A 299 -3.40 9.28 1.72
N VAL A 300 -2.92 9.35 2.97
CA VAL A 300 -2.13 10.46 3.50
C VAL A 300 -0.69 10.27 3.02
N VAL A 301 -0.19 11.24 2.25
CA VAL A 301 1.14 11.20 1.63
C VAL A 301 1.89 12.48 2.01
N PRO A 302 2.69 12.48 3.09
CA PRO A 302 3.34 13.68 3.58
C PRO A 302 4.10 14.45 2.50
N GLY A 303 3.99 15.78 2.55
CA GLY A 303 4.60 16.69 1.58
C GLY A 303 3.79 16.92 0.30
N ARG A 304 2.61 16.28 0.18
CA ARG A 304 1.65 16.54 -0.91
C ARG A 304 0.46 17.36 -0.42
N GLU A 305 -0.18 18.04 -1.36
CA GLU A 305 -1.44 18.73 -1.12
C GLU A 305 -2.61 17.74 -1.15
N GLY A 306 -3.50 17.84 -0.15
CA GLY A 306 -4.72 17.04 -0.09
C GLY A 306 -4.49 15.54 0.10
N ILE A 307 -5.60 14.82 0.21
CA ILE A 307 -5.58 13.36 0.31
C ILE A 307 -5.41 12.75 -1.08
N THR A 308 -4.54 11.74 -1.18
CA THR A 308 -4.29 11.02 -2.43
C THR A 308 -5.39 9.98 -2.66
N SER A 309 -6.33 10.31 -3.55
CA SER A 309 -7.43 9.43 -3.99
C SER A 309 -7.32 9.02 -5.46
N ARG A 310 -6.18 9.31 -6.09
CA ARG A 310 -5.86 9.00 -7.48
C ARG A 310 -4.46 8.41 -7.57
N ALA A 311 -4.24 7.65 -8.62
CA ALA A 311 -3.00 6.94 -8.85
C ALA A 311 -1.80 7.91 -8.97
N ILE A 312 -0.67 7.59 -8.36
CA ILE A 312 0.56 8.38 -8.39
C ILE A 312 1.82 7.49 -8.43
N ASP A 313 2.86 7.95 -9.14
CA ASP A 313 4.20 7.35 -9.22
C ASP A 313 5.25 8.30 -8.64
N LEU A 314 5.76 7.98 -7.44
CA LEU A 314 6.75 8.78 -6.72
C LEU A 314 8.13 8.15 -6.85
N ARG A 315 9.17 8.99 -7.00
CA ARG A 315 10.57 8.56 -7.16
C ARG A 315 11.52 9.46 -6.39
N GLY A 316 12.68 8.91 -6.01
CA GLY A 316 13.76 9.68 -5.40
C GLY A 316 13.30 10.54 -4.22
N GLY A 317 13.54 11.85 -4.28
CA GLY A 317 13.19 12.79 -3.21
C GLY A 317 11.68 12.93 -2.92
N ASP A 318 10.82 12.56 -3.88
CA ASP A 318 9.36 12.69 -3.75
C ASP A 318 8.73 11.59 -2.89
N ILE A 319 9.48 10.53 -2.57
CA ILE A 319 9.01 9.45 -1.70
C ILE A 319 9.12 9.92 -0.24
N PRO A 320 8.02 9.94 0.54
CA PRO A 320 8.04 10.35 1.94
C PRO A 320 8.62 9.25 2.84
N ASP A 321 8.81 9.55 4.13
CA ASP A 321 9.30 8.57 5.11
C ASP A 321 8.26 7.48 5.41
N PHE A 322 6.98 7.81 5.26
CA PHE A 322 5.87 6.90 5.40
C PHE A 322 4.67 7.40 4.57
N ILE A 323 3.73 6.50 4.29
CA ILE A 323 2.36 6.85 3.88
C ILE A 323 1.37 6.18 4.83
N GLN A 324 0.19 6.79 4.98
CA GLN A 324 -0.88 6.24 5.82
C GLN A 324 -2.20 6.11 5.06
N ALA A 325 -3.03 5.18 5.51
CA ALA A 325 -4.41 5.04 5.07
C ALA A 325 -5.31 4.89 6.30
N LEU A 326 -6.41 5.63 6.32
CA LEU A 326 -7.45 5.51 7.34
C LEU A 326 -8.61 4.71 6.73
N GLU A 327 -9.16 3.76 7.49
CA GLU A 327 -10.36 3.02 7.07
C GLU A 327 -11.51 3.99 6.80
N ARG A 328 -11.69 4.99 7.69
CA ARG A 328 -12.77 5.98 7.64
C ARG A 328 -12.22 7.40 7.73
N PRO A 329 -12.86 8.36 7.06
CA PRO A 329 -12.51 9.77 7.16
C PRO A 329 -13.10 10.38 8.45
N ASN A 330 -12.68 9.88 9.62
CA ASN A 330 -13.14 10.33 10.93
C ASN A 330 -11.97 10.33 11.89
N LEU A 331 -11.58 11.51 12.40
CA LEU A 331 -10.38 11.62 13.24
C LEU A 331 -10.57 11.11 14.67
N ALA A 332 -11.80 10.99 15.16
CA ALA A 332 -12.10 10.49 16.50
C ALA A 332 -12.38 8.97 16.53
N ASP A 333 -12.82 8.39 15.41
CA ASP A 333 -12.98 6.94 15.23
C ASP A 333 -12.67 6.58 13.77
N PRO A 334 -11.37 6.55 13.40
CA PRO A 334 -10.94 6.29 12.03
C PRO A 334 -11.12 4.82 11.62
N GLY A 335 -11.51 3.94 12.55
CA GLY A 335 -11.35 2.50 12.39
C GLY A 335 -9.85 2.14 12.40
N VAL A 336 -9.46 1.21 11.53
CA VAL A 336 -8.05 0.87 11.35
C VAL A 336 -7.30 2.01 10.66
N ILE A 337 -6.12 2.34 11.18
CA ILE A 337 -5.13 3.16 10.49
C ILE A 337 -3.97 2.26 10.12
N VAL A 338 -3.53 2.29 8.86
CA VAL A 338 -2.32 1.60 8.41
C VAL A 338 -1.22 2.59 8.12
N ASN A 339 0.01 2.20 8.43
CA ASN A 339 1.23 2.93 8.13
C ASN A 339 2.21 2.03 7.36
N LEU A 340 2.63 2.49 6.19
CA LEU A 340 3.73 1.90 5.42
C LEU A 340 4.97 2.78 5.63
N THR A 341 5.98 2.27 6.33
CA THR A 341 7.24 3.00 6.56
C THR A 341 8.23 2.71 5.44
N LEU A 342 8.71 3.76 4.80
CA LEU A 342 9.56 3.76 3.61
C LEU A 342 10.98 4.27 3.89
N ARG A 343 11.16 5.07 4.96
CA ARG A 343 12.46 5.55 5.46
C ARG A 343 12.48 5.64 6.98
N GLY A 344 13.69 5.66 7.54
CA GLY A 344 13.95 5.71 8.99
C GLY A 344 14.32 4.34 9.56
N GLY A 345 15.07 4.34 10.68
CA GLY A 345 15.66 3.12 11.23
C GLY A 345 16.57 2.41 10.22
N ASP A 346 16.34 1.12 10.01
CA ASP A 346 16.96 0.25 9.01
C ASP A 346 16.08 -0.01 7.77
N ALA A 347 14.99 0.74 7.59
CA ALA A 347 14.21 0.67 6.37
C ALA A 347 15.10 1.02 5.17
N THR A 348 15.06 0.17 4.14
CA THR A 348 15.72 0.43 2.87
C THR A 348 14.89 1.44 2.10
N SER A 349 15.47 2.60 1.74
CA SER A 349 14.78 3.57 0.90
C SER A 349 14.43 2.94 -0.46
N PRO A 350 13.15 2.95 -0.87
CA PRO A 350 12.77 2.47 -2.19
C PRO A 350 13.18 3.47 -3.26
N ASP A 351 13.40 2.97 -4.48
CA ASP A 351 13.70 3.78 -5.66
C ASP A 351 12.43 4.40 -6.27
N ARG A 352 11.30 3.70 -6.08
CA ARG A 352 9.97 4.11 -6.58
C ARG A 352 8.85 3.58 -5.69
N LEU A 353 7.84 4.42 -5.46
CA LEU A 353 6.59 4.08 -4.78
C LEU A 353 5.43 4.37 -5.72
N VAL A 354 4.54 3.42 -5.89
CA VAL A 354 3.32 3.58 -6.69
C VAL A 354 2.11 3.36 -5.80
N ILE A 355 1.17 4.30 -5.83
CA ILE A 355 -0.20 4.13 -5.30
C ILE A 355 -1.11 4.05 -6.52
N SER A 356 -1.94 3.02 -6.63
CA SER A 356 -2.76 2.75 -7.82
C SER A 356 -3.97 1.88 -7.48
N ALA A 357 -4.83 1.63 -8.46
CA ALA A 357 -5.80 0.54 -8.36
C ALA A 357 -5.11 -0.84 -8.36
N TRP A 358 -5.70 -1.79 -7.65
CA TRP A 358 -5.47 -3.21 -7.79
C TRP A 358 -6.18 -3.76 -9.04
N CYS A 359 -5.69 -4.88 -9.58
CA CYS A 359 -6.30 -5.51 -10.75
C CYS A 359 -6.05 -7.01 -10.88
N ASP A 360 -4.85 -7.47 -10.51
CA ASP A 360 -4.42 -8.85 -10.69
C ASP A 360 -3.44 -9.25 -9.58
N GLU A 361 -3.74 -10.36 -8.89
CA GLU A 361 -2.90 -10.92 -7.83
C GLU A 361 -1.51 -11.38 -8.30
N ASN A 362 -1.34 -11.56 -9.61
CA ASN A 362 -0.11 -11.89 -10.29
C ASN A 362 0.37 -10.74 -11.17
N ALA A 363 0.03 -9.49 -10.87
CA ALA A 363 0.46 -8.33 -11.65
C ALA A 363 1.97 -8.36 -12.01
N GLU A 364 2.28 -8.02 -13.27
CA GLU A 364 3.65 -7.91 -13.79
C GLU A 364 4.40 -6.70 -13.23
N TRP A 365 5.72 -6.65 -13.39
CA TRP A 365 6.58 -5.63 -12.78
C TRP A 365 6.07 -4.18 -12.96
N ASP A 366 5.74 -3.77 -14.19
CA ASP A 366 5.26 -2.42 -14.53
C ASP A 366 3.74 -2.35 -14.81
N TYR A 367 2.92 -3.11 -14.09
CA TYR A 367 1.48 -3.16 -14.34
C TYR A 367 0.78 -1.78 -14.20
N TYR A 368 1.34 -0.86 -13.41
CA TYR A 368 0.86 0.51 -13.22
C TYR A 368 0.56 1.25 -14.54
N ARG A 369 1.48 1.17 -15.53
CA ARG A 369 1.28 1.85 -16.81
C ARG A 369 0.11 1.26 -17.59
N GLY A 370 -0.17 -0.03 -17.40
CA GLY A 370 -1.32 -0.70 -17.99
C GLY A 370 -2.66 -0.22 -17.43
N LEU A 371 -2.66 0.41 -16.24
CA LEU A 371 -3.85 0.96 -15.57
C LEU A 371 -4.10 2.44 -15.91
N GLY A 372 -3.25 3.04 -16.74
CA GLY A 372 -3.36 4.42 -17.23
C GLY A 372 -2.40 5.43 -16.59
N GLY A 373 -1.77 5.08 -15.47
CA GLY A 373 -0.74 5.92 -14.83
C GLY A 373 -1.30 7.06 -13.98
N ASP A 374 -0.53 8.14 -13.84
CA ASP A 374 -0.81 9.22 -12.89
C ASP A 374 -2.18 9.85 -13.11
N GLY A 375 -2.88 10.08 -12.00
CA GLY A 375 -4.20 10.67 -12.01
C GLY A 375 -5.31 9.74 -12.48
N HIS A 376 -5.08 8.43 -12.66
CA HIS A 376 -6.18 7.47 -12.86
C HIS A 376 -6.93 7.18 -11.55
N PRO A 377 -8.20 6.74 -11.60
CA PRO A 377 -8.97 6.37 -10.42
C PRO A 377 -8.34 5.18 -9.67
N LEU A 378 -8.61 5.09 -8.37
CA LEU A 378 -8.28 3.90 -7.54
C LEU A 378 -9.37 2.83 -7.58
N ASP A 379 -10.38 3.01 -8.43
CA ASP A 379 -11.36 2.00 -8.80
C ASP A 379 -10.69 0.81 -9.50
N ARG A 380 -11.25 -0.39 -9.32
CA ARG A 380 -10.74 -1.65 -9.86
C ARG A 380 -10.19 -1.53 -11.28
N CYS A 381 -8.94 -1.95 -11.45
CA CYS A 381 -8.19 -1.87 -12.70
C CYS A 381 -8.09 -0.46 -13.32
N GLY A 382 -8.18 0.60 -12.52
CA GLY A 382 -8.10 2.00 -12.96
C GLY A 382 -9.34 2.47 -13.73
N GLN A 383 -10.48 1.78 -13.59
CA GLN A 383 -11.69 2.04 -14.37
C GLN A 383 -12.74 2.81 -13.54
N ALA A 384 -12.93 4.09 -13.88
CA ALA A 384 -13.89 4.95 -13.19
C ALA A 384 -15.30 4.34 -13.12
N GLY A 385 -15.90 4.34 -11.93
CA GLY A 385 -17.26 3.84 -11.68
C GLY A 385 -17.32 2.34 -11.38
N GLN A 386 -16.18 1.65 -11.30
CA GLN A 386 -16.09 0.33 -10.69
C GLN A 386 -16.00 0.44 -9.17
N THR A 387 -16.02 -0.69 -8.48
CA THR A 387 -15.76 -0.72 -7.03
C THR A 387 -14.33 -0.18 -6.76
N PRO A 388 -14.15 0.72 -5.76
CA PRO A 388 -12.84 1.11 -5.26
C PRO A 388 -12.02 -0.12 -4.83
N ASP A 389 -10.75 -0.18 -5.25
CA ASP A 389 -9.92 -1.39 -5.12
C ASP A 389 -8.44 -0.95 -5.27
N SER A 390 -7.82 -0.51 -4.17
CA SER A 390 -6.50 0.15 -4.17
C SER A 390 -5.36 -0.81 -3.84
N ALA A 391 -4.17 -0.49 -4.35
CA ALA A 391 -2.92 -1.18 -4.05
C ALA A 391 -1.74 -0.22 -3.99
N VAL A 392 -0.70 -0.65 -3.28
CA VAL A 392 0.60 0.03 -3.24
C VAL A 392 1.70 -0.90 -3.75
N ALA A 393 2.65 -0.36 -4.51
CA ALA A 393 3.80 -1.09 -5.00
C ALA A 393 5.11 -0.36 -4.66
N ILE A 394 6.02 -1.07 -4.01
CA ILE A 394 7.31 -0.58 -3.52
C ILE A 394 8.41 -1.23 -4.35
N TYR A 395 9.20 -0.42 -5.02
CA TYR A 395 10.23 -0.87 -5.96
C TYR A 395 11.62 -0.60 -5.43
N PHE A 396 12.47 -1.62 -5.54
CA PHE A 396 13.91 -1.57 -5.34
C PHE A 396 14.56 -1.97 -6.65
N ASP A 397 15.11 -0.98 -7.36
CA ASP A 397 15.57 -1.11 -8.72
C ASP A 397 16.73 -2.11 -8.83
N PRO A 398 16.91 -2.76 -10.00
CA PRO A 398 17.94 -3.77 -10.18
C PRO A 398 19.34 -3.21 -10.00
N GLN A 399 20.11 -3.82 -9.09
CA GLN A 399 21.52 -3.50 -8.86
C GLN A 399 22.40 -4.69 -9.25
N SER A 400 23.62 -4.42 -9.71
CA SER A 400 24.60 -5.46 -10.00
C SER A 400 25.00 -6.14 -8.69
N LEU A 401 24.82 -7.45 -8.62
CA LEU A 401 25.23 -8.29 -7.50
C LEU A 401 26.33 -9.25 -8.00
N ALA A 402 27.56 -9.10 -7.50
CA ALA A 402 28.68 -9.96 -7.86
C ALA A 402 28.54 -11.38 -7.27
N PRO A 403 29.29 -12.38 -7.78
CA PRO A 403 29.33 -13.72 -7.18
C PRO A 403 29.65 -13.67 -5.68
N GLY A 404 28.80 -14.29 -4.86
CA GLY A 404 28.91 -14.32 -3.40
C GLY A 404 28.43 -13.05 -2.69
N GLU A 405 28.03 -12.00 -3.42
CA GLU A 405 27.51 -10.76 -2.85
C GLU A 405 26.04 -10.92 -2.42
N GLN A 406 25.63 -10.13 -1.43
CA GLN A 406 24.26 -10.08 -0.92
C GLN A 406 23.73 -8.65 -0.85
N ARG A 407 22.44 -8.50 -1.06
CA ARG A 407 21.67 -7.27 -0.86
C ARG A 407 20.54 -7.53 0.14
N THR A 408 20.43 -6.67 1.14
CA THR A 408 19.31 -6.70 2.10
C THR A 408 18.33 -5.59 1.78
N ILE A 409 17.03 -5.91 1.81
CA ILE A 409 15.92 -4.99 1.63
C ILE A 409 14.97 -5.13 2.82
N ILE A 410 14.62 -4.02 3.45
CA ILE A 410 13.73 -3.96 4.62
C ILE A 410 12.67 -2.89 4.39
N THR A 411 11.40 -3.24 4.60
CA THR A 411 10.28 -2.29 4.67
C THR A 411 9.33 -2.70 5.79
N TYR A 412 8.44 -1.79 6.21
CA TYR A 412 7.53 -2.05 7.34
C TYR A 412 6.09 -1.74 6.99
N TYR A 413 5.18 -2.64 7.37
CA TYR A 413 3.75 -2.49 7.18
C TYR A 413 3.00 -2.85 8.46
N GLY A 414 2.18 -1.94 8.98
CA GLY A 414 1.59 -2.10 10.31
C GLY A 414 0.52 -1.08 10.62
N LEU A 415 0.11 -1.04 11.89
CA LEU A 415 -0.81 0.00 12.36
C LEU A 415 -0.15 1.38 12.37
N GLY A 416 -0.94 2.37 11.98
CA GLY A 416 -0.62 3.79 12.08
C GLY A 416 -1.21 4.42 13.33
N GLY A 417 -0.68 5.58 13.71
CA GLY A 417 -1.16 6.34 14.86
C GLY A 417 -1.30 7.83 14.53
N ILE A 418 -2.39 8.42 14.99
CA ILE A 418 -2.67 9.85 14.88
C ILE A 418 -3.04 10.37 16.27
N SER A 419 -2.67 11.60 16.61
CA SER A 419 -2.84 12.10 17.98
C SER A 419 -4.31 12.20 18.43
N SER A 420 -5.22 12.39 17.48
CA SER A 420 -6.66 12.53 17.75
C SER A 420 -7.33 11.28 18.33
N THR A 421 -6.82 10.06 18.07
CA THR A 421 -7.35 8.86 18.73
C THR A 421 -7.01 8.84 20.22
N GLU A 422 -5.88 9.44 20.61
CA GLU A 422 -5.47 9.59 22.00
C GLU A 422 -6.21 10.74 22.69
N SER A 423 -6.38 11.89 22.01
CA SER A 423 -6.96 13.11 22.59
C SER A 423 -8.49 13.19 22.50
N GLY A 424 -9.11 12.42 21.59
CA GLY A 424 -10.53 12.52 21.25
C GLY A 424 -10.87 13.74 20.37
N ASN A 425 -9.87 14.41 19.80
CA ASN A 425 -10.08 15.55 18.92
C ASN A 425 -10.79 15.12 17.63
N THR A 426 -11.86 15.80 17.27
CA THR A 426 -12.67 15.45 16.09
C THR A 426 -12.28 16.22 14.84
N GLY A 427 -11.60 17.36 14.97
CA GLY A 427 -11.36 18.29 13.85
C GLY A 427 -9.90 18.36 13.39
N LEU A 428 -8.95 18.03 14.26
CA LEU A 428 -7.52 18.17 13.99
C LEU A 428 -6.75 16.98 14.57
N SER A 429 -5.79 16.47 13.81
CA SER A 429 -4.89 15.40 14.25
C SER A 429 -3.47 15.66 13.80
N LEU A 430 -2.48 15.11 14.51
CA LEU A 430 -1.06 15.13 14.13
C LEU A 430 -0.52 13.70 13.95
N THR A 431 0.36 13.53 12.97
CA THR A 431 1.11 12.29 12.78
C THR A 431 2.51 12.55 12.18
N PHE A 432 3.48 11.75 12.62
CA PHE A 432 4.86 11.74 12.14
C PHE A 432 5.56 10.44 12.54
N ASN A 433 6.68 10.11 11.89
CA ASN A 433 7.54 9.01 12.33
C ASN A 433 8.22 9.38 13.65
N ARG A 434 7.87 8.71 14.75
CA ARG A 434 8.37 9.03 16.10
C ARG A 434 9.81 8.54 16.37
N SER A 435 10.40 7.78 15.45
CA SER A 435 11.80 7.32 15.53
C SER A 435 12.76 8.37 14.95
N VAL A 436 12.94 9.49 15.64
CA VAL A 436 13.76 10.62 15.18
C VAL A 436 15.14 10.66 15.87
N GLN A 437 16.19 10.85 15.09
CA GLN A 437 17.55 11.11 15.55
C GLN A 437 17.99 12.53 15.25
N GLN A 438 19.03 12.99 15.94
CA GLN A 438 19.68 14.25 15.63
C GLN A 438 20.18 14.27 14.17
N ASP A 439 20.03 15.43 13.53
CA ASP A 439 20.27 15.73 12.12
C ASP A 439 19.28 15.06 11.14
N ASP A 440 18.27 14.34 11.64
CA ASP A 440 17.22 13.84 10.76
C ASP A 440 16.37 15.00 10.25
N THR A 441 15.92 14.84 9.00
CA THR A 441 14.87 15.66 8.41
C THR A 441 13.66 14.75 8.19
N PHE A 442 12.51 15.13 8.72
CA PHE A 442 11.32 14.26 8.75
C PHE A 442 10.03 15.06 8.56
N TRP A 443 9.00 14.37 8.08
CA TRP A 443 7.68 14.97 7.90
C TRP A 443 6.84 14.98 9.19
N VAL A 444 6.27 16.14 9.49
CA VAL A 444 5.13 16.29 10.42
C VAL A 444 3.90 16.62 9.59
N THR A 445 2.81 15.88 9.78
CA THR A 445 1.56 16.06 9.03
C THR A 445 0.38 16.28 9.97
N ALA A 446 -0.39 17.34 9.72
CA ALA A 446 -1.67 17.57 10.33
C ALA A 446 -2.79 17.07 9.42
N LEU A 447 -3.78 16.39 10.00
CA LEU A 447 -5.03 16.03 9.33
C LEU A 447 -6.14 16.97 9.81
N VAL A 448 -6.89 17.54 8.86
CA VAL A 448 -7.99 18.47 9.16
C VAL A 448 -9.29 17.87 8.62
N LEU A 449 -10.25 17.63 9.51
CA LEU A 449 -11.58 17.13 9.14
C LEU A 449 -12.45 18.29 8.63
N GLN A 450 -13.22 18.05 7.58
CA GLN A 450 -14.15 19.01 6.96
C GLN A 450 -13.52 20.40 6.74
N PRO A 451 -12.42 20.47 5.97
CA PRO A 451 -11.69 21.71 5.78
C PRO A 451 -12.55 22.80 5.14
N GLN A 452 -12.47 24.00 5.69
CA GLN A 452 -13.19 25.18 5.24
C GLN A 452 -12.26 26.15 4.52
N ALA A 453 -12.78 26.84 3.51
CA ALA A 453 -12.03 27.85 2.77
C ALA A 453 -11.52 28.96 3.71
N GLY A 454 -10.23 29.27 3.61
CA GLY A 454 -9.58 30.29 4.43
C GLY A 454 -9.02 29.79 5.76
N GLN A 455 -9.22 28.51 6.11
CA GLN A 455 -8.52 27.90 7.23
C GLN A 455 -7.01 27.79 6.95
N ARG A 456 -6.24 27.78 8.04
CA ARG A 456 -4.79 27.53 8.04
C ARG A 456 -4.42 26.72 9.27
N VAL A 457 -3.36 25.93 9.18
CA VAL A 457 -2.78 25.27 10.36
C VAL A 457 -1.45 25.93 10.70
N GLN A 458 -1.28 26.28 11.96
CA GLN A 458 -0.01 26.73 12.53
C GLN A 458 0.64 25.59 13.29
N LEU A 459 1.85 25.18 12.89
CA LEU A 459 2.68 24.26 13.66
C LEU A 459 3.64 25.04 14.56
N THR A 460 3.65 24.73 15.85
CA THR A 460 4.61 25.22 16.84
C THR A 460 5.57 24.11 17.18
N LEU A 461 6.87 24.37 17.04
CA LEU A 461 7.94 23.42 17.32
C LEU A 461 8.56 23.72 18.70
N PRO A 462 8.93 22.69 19.48
CA PRO A 462 9.71 22.86 20.69
C PRO A 462 11.16 23.28 20.36
N PRO A 463 11.91 23.85 21.33
CA PRO A 463 13.34 24.06 21.18
C PRO A 463 14.08 22.78 20.78
N GLY A 464 15.11 22.90 19.94
CA GLY A 464 15.86 21.77 19.38
C GLY A 464 15.34 21.29 18.02
N LEU A 465 14.15 21.73 17.58
CA LEU A 465 13.64 21.52 16.23
C LEU A 465 13.61 22.82 15.42
N GLY A 466 13.57 22.70 14.09
CA GLY A 466 13.32 23.84 13.20
C GLY A 466 12.66 23.41 11.90
N PHE A 467 12.04 24.36 11.20
CA PHE A 467 11.50 24.11 9.86
C PHE A 467 12.65 24.03 8.84
N ALA A 468 12.58 23.03 7.95
CA ALA A 468 13.47 22.95 6.80
C ALA A 468 13.22 24.13 5.84
N PRO A 469 14.20 24.52 5.00
CA PRO A 469 14.04 25.60 4.03
C PRO A 469 12.76 25.45 3.19
N GLY A 470 12.02 26.55 3.04
CA GLY A 470 10.76 26.57 2.29
C GLY A 470 9.50 26.20 3.08
N ASN A 471 9.62 25.76 4.34
CA ASN A 471 8.48 25.44 5.19
C ASN A 471 8.16 26.59 6.15
N ALA A 472 6.99 27.21 5.96
CA ALA A 472 6.46 28.21 6.89
C ALA A 472 5.70 27.53 8.04
N ALA A 473 5.76 28.12 9.24
CA ALA A 473 5.05 27.61 10.41
C ALA A 473 3.53 27.57 10.21
N GLU A 474 2.98 28.55 9.49
CA GLU A 474 1.59 28.58 9.06
C GLU A 474 1.48 28.11 7.62
N GLN A 475 0.58 27.17 7.35
CA GLN A 475 0.26 26.70 6.01
C GLN A 475 -1.25 26.74 5.76
N PRO A 476 -1.68 27.08 4.53
CA PRO A 476 -3.09 27.11 4.18
C PRO A 476 -3.68 25.70 4.19
N VAL A 477 -4.92 25.57 4.65
CA VAL A 477 -5.70 24.36 4.47
C VAL A 477 -6.35 24.44 3.11
N LEU A 478 -5.90 23.61 2.19
CA LEU A 478 -6.55 23.45 0.90
C LEU A 478 -7.84 22.65 1.11
N GLY A 479 -8.95 23.14 0.54
CA GLY A 479 -10.25 22.47 0.65
C GLY A 479 -10.18 21.00 0.24
N GLY A 480 -11.11 20.21 0.75
CA GLY A 480 -11.20 18.77 0.52
C GLY A 480 -12.62 18.32 0.88
N ASP A 481 -12.92 17.04 0.61
CA ASP A 481 -14.25 16.50 0.87
C ASP A 481 -14.44 16.22 2.37
N ASP A 482 -13.98 15.07 2.84
CA ASP A 482 -14.18 14.67 4.25
C ASP A 482 -13.03 15.12 5.16
N PHE A 483 -11.79 15.01 4.70
CA PHE A 483 -10.60 15.49 5.39
C PHE A 483 -9.49 15.86 4.40
N THR A 484 -8.51 16.61 4.87
CA THR A 484 -7.31 17.00 4.11
C THR A 484 -6.06 16.87 4.98
N GLN A 485 -4.89 17.06 4.38
CA GLN A 485 -3.61 17.07 5.07
C GLN A 485 -2.84 18.37 4.83
N VAL A 486 -2.01 18.74 5.80
CA VAL A 486 -1.04 19.83 5.73
C VAL A 486 0.27 19.32 6.32
N SER A 487 1.40 19.52 5.64
CA SER A 487 2.67 18.88 6.04
C SER A 487 3.82 19.88 6.10
N TRP A 488 4.69 19.68 7.09
CA TRP A 488 5.94 20.42 7.26
C TRP A 488 7.11 19.46 7.24
N LEU A 489 8.16 19.83 6.52
CA LEU A 489 9.46 19.22 6.66
C LEU A 489 10.20 19.88 7.83
N VAL A 490 10.59 19.07 8.82
CA VAL A 490 11.18 19.51 10.09
C VAL A 490 12.57 18.91 10.25
N GLU A 491 13.51 19.70 10.76
CA GLU A 491 14.88 19.30 11.08
C GLU A 491 15.06 19.13 12.59
N ALA A 492 15.60 17.98 13.00
CA ALA A 492 15.99 17.69 14.38
C ALA A 492 17.42 18.18 14.66
N LYS A 493 17.56 19.41 15.15
CA LYS A 493 18.88 20.07 15.31
C LYS A 493 19.62 19.60 16.56
N GLU A 494 18.86 19.30 17.62
CA GLU A 494 19.41 18.90 18.92
C GLU A 494 18.65 17.68 19.48
N PRO A 495 19.32 16.81 20.26
CA PRO A 495 18.62 15.80 21.04
C PRO A 495 17.65 16.45 22.01
N LEU A 496 16.45 15.89 22.12
CA LEU A 496 15.41 16.43 22.99
C LEU A 496 14.56 15.31 23.60
N ARG A 497 14.07 15.53 24.81
CA ARG A 497 13.13 14.63 25.49
C ARG A 497 11.85 15.37 25.81
N ASP A 498 10.73 14.68 25.65
CA ASP A 498 9.39 15.16 25.99
C ASP A 498 9.06 16.52 25.34
N GLY A 499 9.55 16.74 24.11
CA GLY A 499 9.18 17.90 23.31
C GLY A 499 7.73 17.80 22.86
N LEU A 500 7.07 18.94 22.67
CA LEU A 500 5.66 18.99 22.24
C LEU A 500 5.55 19.71 20.91
N LEU A 501 5.09 18.98 19.89
CA LEU A 501 4.61 19.56 18.63
C LEU A 501 3.16 19.97 18.83
N THR A 502 2.82 21.23 18.54
CA THR A 502 1.44 21.72 18.68
C THR A 502 0.95 22.29 17.37
N ALA A 503 -0.10 21.71 16.80
CA ALA A 503 -0.83 22.25 15.67
C ALA A 503 -2.04 23.04 16.15
N THR A 504 -2.30 24.19 15.53
CA THR A 504 -3.49 25.01 15.78
C THR A 504 -4.20 25.29 14.46
N LEU A 505 -5.46 24.89 14.36
CA LEU A 505 -6.34 25.22 13.24
C LEU A 505 -6.94 26.61 13.46
N LEU A 506 -6.67 27.52 12.53
CA LEU A 506 -7.12 28.91 12.59
C LEU A 506 -8.21 29.17 11.53
N PRO A 507 -9.18 30.07 11.80
CA PRO A 507 -9.31 30.88 13.01
C PRO A 507 -10.01 30.16 14.19
N ASP A 508 -10.45 28.91 13.99
CA ASP A 508 -11.27 28.15 14.95
C ASP A 508 -10.62 27.98 16.33
N GLY A 509 -9.27 28.04 16.39
CA GLY A 509 -8.49 27.94 17.61
C GLY A 509 -8.39 26.50 18.14
N LEU A 510 -8.80 25.51 17.35
CA LEU A 510 -8.69 24.11 17.72
C LEU A 510 -7.23 23.68 17.73
N THR A 511 -6.75 23.16 18.85
CA THR A 511 -5.35 22.76 19.04
C THR A 511 -5.22 21.26 19.19
N GLU A 512 -4.13 20.72 18.67
CA GLU A 512 -3.75 19.33 18.83
C GLU A 512 -2.26 19.23 19.14
N THR A 513 -1.86 18.31 20.01
CA THR A 513 -0.47 18.18 20.46
C THR A 513 0.01 16.74 20.40
N GLN A 514 1.27 16.54 20.05
CA GLN A 514 1.91 15.24 20.05
C GLN A 514 3.33 15.32 20.61
N SER A 515 3.68 14.39 21.51
CA SER A 515 5.01 14.33 22.10
C SER A 515 6.03 13.78 21.11
N ILE A 516 7.23 14.36 21.12
CA ILE A 516 8.38 13.94 20.32
C ILE A 516 9.62 13.79 21.19
N ASN A 517 10.41 12.75 20.88
CA ASN A 517 11.75 12.55 21.41
C ASN A 517 12.73 12.52 20.24
N VAL A 518 13.88 13.17 20.39
CA VAL A 518 15.00 13.11 19.45
C VAL A 518 16.19 12.48 20.14
N SER A 519 16.61 11.33 19.62
CA SER A 519 17.78 10.64 20.12
C SER A 519 19.07 11.26 19.58
N ALA A 520 20.15 11.23 20.37
CA ALA A 520 21.45 11.69 19.90
C ALA A 520 22.01 10.73 18.85
N LYS A 521 22.60 11.29 17.79
CA LYS A 521 23.26 10.48 16.76
C LYS A 521 24.52 9.83 17.35
N GLY A 522 24.59 8.51 17.30
CA GLY A 522 25.82 7.77 17.65
C GLY A 522 25.95 7.23 19.08
N LEU A 523 24.88 7.12 19.86
CA LEU A 523 24.90 6.28 21.07
C LEU A 523 24.35 4.88 20.75
N VAL A 524 25.23 4.03 20.22
CA VAL A 524 25.10 2.58 20.34
C VAL A 524 25.08 2.26 21.83
N ARG A 525 23.97 1.76 22.36
CA ARG A 525 23.94 1.10 23.66
C ARG A 525 23.89 -0.39 23.47
#